data_AF-A0A4Q5SX90-F1
#
_entry.id   AF-A0A4Q5SX90-F1
#
_cell.length_a   1.000
_cell.length_b   1.000
_cell.length_c   1.000
_cell.angle_alpha   90.00
_cell.angle_beta   90.00
_cell.angle_gamma   90.00
#
_symmetry.space_group_name_H-M   'P 1'
#
loop_
_entity.id
_entity.type
_entity.pdbx_description
1 polymer ?
#
loop_
_entity_poly.entity_id
_entity_poly.type
_entity_poly.pdbx_seq_one_letter_code
_entity_poly.pdbx_strand_id
1 'polypeptide(L)'
;MEAGGLDRTCASHRGGTVDRQNLARVAGASAVVTTLVQAGTAAVALPRGRRDYADGAWGPGLAAIALTGAVVGNGDRRRRWALAAATTAWAVRLESLMLPRLVGSDEEDPRYTEFLEGDSTATAGLKVFVTQGLAQLVVSAPLQVAAASTLPRTSRRYLLPVGLAVMAIGTVVEALADRQKDAFKQR
;
A
#
# COMPACT_ATOMS: atom_id res chain seq x y z
N MET A 1 -8.86 63.20 -14.57
CA MET A 1 -9.99 62.87 -13.68
C MET A 1 -10.89 61.95 -14.51
N GLU A 2 -10.93 60.63 -14.39
CA GLU A 2 -10.43 59.66 -13.42
C GLU A 2 -9.86 58.45 -14.18
N ALA A 3 -8.74 57.94 -13.69
CA ALA A 3 -8.20 56.64 -14.03
C ALA A 3 -8.63 55.66 -12.94
N GLY A 4 -8.98 54.43 -13.29
CA GLY A 4 -9.18 53.40 -12.28
C GLY A 4 -10.07 52.24 -12.69
N GLY A 5 -9.61 51.47 -13.69
CA GLY A 5 -10.16 50.14 -13.94
C GLY A 5 -9.98 49.25 -12.71
N LEU A 6 -11.08 48.95 -12.02
CA LEU A 6 -11.15 47.86 -11.05
C LEU A 6 -11.42 46.57 -11.82
N ASP A 7 -10.38 46.13 -12.54
CA ASP A 7 -10.33 44.83 -13.19
C ASP A 7 -10.15 43.75 -12.12
N ARG A 8 -11.26 43.11 -11.78
CA ARG A 8 -11.42 41.67 -11.52
C ARG A 8 -10.15 40.85 -11.24
N THR A 9 -9.45 41.10 -10.14
CA THR A 9 -8.55 40.10 -9.53
C THR A 9 -9.25 39.39 -8.39
N CYS A 10 -10.33 38.68 -8.71
CA CYS A 10 -10.75 37.56 -7.87
C CYS A 10 -9.79 36.41 -8.19
N ALA A 11 -8.66 36.40 -7.48
CA ALA A 11 -7.65 35.36 -7.57
C ALA A 11 -8.32 34.00 -7.34
N SER A 12 -8.53 33.24 -8.41
CA SER A 12 -8.98 31.86 -8.29
C SER A 12 -7.87 31.11 -7.56
N HIS A 13 -8.06 30.87 -6.27
CA HIS A 13 -7.25 29.97 -5.49
C HIS A 13 -7.53 28.56 -6.02
N ARG A 14 -6.92 28.19 -7.15
CA ARG A 14 -6.94 26.83 -7.69
C ARG A 14 -6.08 25.97 -6.78
N GLY A 15 -6.65 25.57 -5.64
CA GLY A 15 -6.20 24.41 -4.90
C GLY A 15 -6.08 23.26 -5.89
N GLY A 16 -4.92 22.59 -5.90
CA GLY A 16 -4.55 21.60 -6.91
C GLY A 16 -5.68 20.62 -7.16
N THR A 17 -6.30 20.71 -8.33
CA THR A 17 -7.39 19.83 -8.74
C THR A 17 -6.80 18.45 -8.98
N VAL A 18 -7.26 17.45 -8.26
CA VAL A 18 -6.92 16.04 -8.53
C VAL A 18 -7.43 15.71 -9.93
N ASP A 19 -6.52 15.31 -10.82
CA ASP A 19 -6.88 14.83 -12.15
C ASP A 19 -7.65 13.51 -12.01
N ARG A 20 -8.97 13.56 -12.17
CA ARG A 20 -9.86 12.42 -12.00
C ARG A 20 -9.59 11.32 -13.02
N GLN A 21 -9.19 11.67 -14.25
CA GLN A 21 -8.91 10.69 -15.29
C GLN A 21 -7.61 9.95 -14.97
N ASN A 22 -6.58 10.68 -14.55
CA ASN A 22 -5.33 10.08 -14.12
C ASN A 22 -5.51 9.24 -12.85
N LEU A 23 -6.29 9.72 -11.88
CA LEU A 23 -6.63 8.95 -10.68
C LEU A 23 -7.37 7.66 -11.03
N ALA A 24 -8.36 7.70 -11.93
CA ALA A 24 -9.08 6.51 -12.37
C ALA A 24 -8.15 5.51 -13.08
N ARG A 25 -7.19 5.98 -13.89
CA ARG A 25 -6.17 5.12 -14.52
C ARG A 25 -5.27 4.44 -13.48
N VAL A 26 -4.76 5.20 -12.51
CA VAL A 26 -3.92 4.67 -11.44
C VAL A 26 -4.70 3.69 -10.57
N ALA A 27 -5.94 4.02 -10.18
CA ALA A 27 -6.79 3.15 -9.38
C ALA A 27 -7.17 1.88 -10.12
N GLY A 28 -7.51 1.97 -11.41
CA GLY A 28 -7.79 0.81 -12.25
C GLY A 28 -6.58 -0.12 -12.40
N ALA A 29 -5.38 0.44 -12.67
CA ALA A 29 -4.15 -0.34 -12.71
C ALA A 29 -3.79 -0.96 -11.35
N SER A 30 -4.06 -0.25 -10.25
CA SER A 30 -3.89 -0.74 -8.89
C SER A 30 -4.83 -1.91 -8.60
N ALA A 31 -6.09 -1.81 -9.01
CA ALA A 31 -7.07 -2.90 -8.89
C ALA A 31 -6.60 -4.15 -9.65
N VAL A 32 -6.16 -4.00 -10.90
CA VAL A 32 -5.64 -5.10 -11.71
C VAL A 32 -4.44 -5.77 -11.02
N VAL A 33 -3.42 -5.00 -10.59
CA VAL A 33 -2.23 -5.59 -9.98
C VAL A 33 -2.55 -6.27 -8.64
N THR A 34 -3.42 -5.68 -7.82
CA THR A 34 -3.87 -6.30 -6.56
C THR A 34 -4.62 -7.60 -6.81
N THR A 35 -5.52 -7.63 -7.80
CA THR A 35 -6.22 -8.87 -8.18
C THR A 35 -5.24 -9.94 -8.64
N LEU A 36 -4.23 -9.59 -9.44
CA LEU A 36 -3.22 -10.56 -9.88
C LEU A 36 -2.39 -11.10 -8.71
N VAL A 37 -1.96 -10.24 -7.78
CA VAL A 37 -1.21 -10.65 -6.59
C VAL A 37 -2.06 -11.57 -5.70
N GLN A 38 -3.30 -11.18 -5.41
CA GLN A 38 -4.19 -11.96 -4.55
C GLN A 38 -4.62 -13.27 -5.21
N ALA A 39 -4.94 -13.28 -6.51
CA ALA A 39 -5.28 -14.49 -7.24
C ALA A 39 -4.09 -15.45 -7.36
N GLY A 40 -2.89 -14.93 -7.64
CA GLY A 40 -1.67 -15.73 -7.66
C GLY A 40 -1.37 -16.36 -6.31
N THR A 41 -1.51 -15.58 -5.23
CA THR A 41 -1.33 -16.08 -3.87
C THR A 41 -2.39 -17.14 -3.52
N ALA A 42 -3.66 -16.88 -3.83
CA ALA A 42 -4.76 -17.80 -3.59
C ALA A 42 -4.56 -19.13 -4.35
N ALA A 43 -4.08 -19.09 -5.59
CA ALA A 43 -3.82 -20.30 -6.39
C ALA A 43 -2.75 -21.20 -5.74
N VAL A 44 -1.79 -20.62 -5.03
CA VAL A 44 -0.76 -21.38 -4.28
C VAL A 44 -1.27 -21.82 -2.91
N ALA A 45 -2.03 -20.96 -2.24
CA ALA A 45 -2.49 -21.09 -0.86
C ALA A 45 -3.64 -22.09 -0.69
N LEU A 46 -4.68 -21.99 -1.52
CA LEU A 46 -5.92 -22.76 -1.37
C LEU A 46 -5.71 -24.28 -1.48
N PRO A 47 -4.94 -24.80 -2.46
CA PRO A 47 -4.67 -26.24 -2.53
C PRO A 47 -3.87 -26.78 -1.34
N ARG A 48 -3.16 -25.90 -0.62
CA ARG A 48 -2.36 -26.25 0.55
C ARG A 48 -3.12 -26.07 1.87
N GLY A 49 -4.36 -25.55 1.82
CA GLY A 49 -5.08 -25.16 3.04
C GLY A 49 -4.38 -24.04 3.80
N ARG A 50 -3.65 -23.14 3.12
CA ARG A 50 -2.80 -22.12 3.75
C ARG A 50 -3.35 -20.71 3.59
N ARG A 51 -4.47 -20.42 4.25
CA ARG A 51 -5.16 -19.11 4.14
C ARG A 51 -4.36 -17.96 4.74
N ASP A 52 -3.45 -18.27 5.66
CA ASP A 52 -2.43 -17.40 6.23
C ASP A 52 -1.51 -16.76 5.19
N TYR A 53 -1.38 -17.36 4.00
CA TYR A 53 -0.57 -16.77 2.91
C TYR A 53 -1.13 -15.44 2.41
N ALA A 54 -2.42 -15.18 2.62
CA ALA A 54 -3.02 -13.88 2.30
C ALA A 54 -2.36 -12.74 3.09
N ASP A 55 -1.86 -13.02 4.30
CA ASP A 55 -1.15 -12.03 5.11
C ASP A 55 0.23 -11.72 4.51
N GLY A 56 0.92 -12.73 3.96
CA GLY A 56 2.19 -12.55 3.22
C GLY A 56 2.05 -11.84 1.88
N ALA A 57 0.83 -11.69 1.35
CA ALA A 57 0.59 -10.91 0.13
C ALA A 57 0.56 -9.39 0.39
N TRP A 58 0.56 -8.94 1.65
CA TRP A 58 0.41 -7.52 1.98
C TRP A 58 1.58 -6.67 1.54
N GLY A 59 2.80 -7.02 1.95
CA GLY A 59 4.01 -6.29 1.57
C GLY A 59 4.17 -6.20 0.05
N PRO A 60 4.21 -7.35 -0.67
CA PRO A 60 4.35 -7.40 -2.12
C PRO A 60 3.23 -6.66 -2.84
N GLY A 61 1.98 -6.81 -2.40
CA GLY A 61 0.84 -6.14 -3.01
C GLY A 61 0.91 -4.62 -2.88
N LEU A 62 1.25 -4.08 -1.70
CA LEU A 62 1.41 -2.64 -1.51
C LEU A 62 2.59 -2.07 -2.31
N ALA A 63 3.71 -2.81 -2.39
CA ALA A 63 4.83 -2.44 -3.24
C ALA A 63 4.44 -2.43 -4.73
N ALA A 64 3.72 -3.45 -5.19
CA ALA A 64 3.23 -3.55 -6.57
C ALA A 64 2.29 -2.40 -6.94
N ILE A 65 1.36 -2.02 -6.05
CA ILE A 65 0.50 -0.85 -6.24
C ILE A 65 1.33 0.44 -6.34
N ALA A 66 2.30 0.63 -5.43
CA ALA A 66 3.13 1.82 -5.40
C ALA A 66 3.97 1.97 -6.68
N LEU A 67 4.60 0.89 -7.13
CA LEU A 67 5.38 0.83 -8.37
C LEU A 67 4.48 1.05 -9.60
N THR A 68 3.32 0.40 -9.65
CA THR A 68 2.34 0.58 -10.74
C THR A 68 1.89 2.04 -10.83
N GLY A 69 1.54 2.67 -9.71
CA GLY A 69 1.21 4.09 -9.64
C GLY A 69 2.37 4.98 -10.08
N ALA A 70 3.60 4.66 -9.67
CA ALA A 70 4.81 5.39 -10.07
C ALA A 70 5.19 5.21 -11.55
N VAL A 71 4.66 4.21 -12.24
CA VAL A 71 4.82 4.04 -13.69
C VAL A 71 3.68 4.75 -14.43
N VAL A 72 2.43 4.40 -14.11
CA VAL A 72 1.23 4.81 -14.87
C VAL A 72 0.75 6.24 -14.56
N GLY A 73 0.95 6.72 -13.33
CA GLY A 73 0.39 8.01 -12.90
C GLY A 73 1.18 9.22 -13.39
N ASN A 74 0.50 10.25 -13.90
CA ASN A 74 1.16 11.47 -14.40
C ASN A 74 1.43 12.56 -13.33
N GLY A 75 1.29 12.24 -12.04
CA GLY A 75 1.48 13.18 -10.93
C GLY A 75 2.94 13.61 -10.73
N ASP A 76 3.21 14.27 -9.60
CA ASP A 76 4.56 14.73 -9.29
C ASP A 76 5.58 13.57 -9.32
N ARG A 77 6.54 13.66 -10.24
CA ARG A 77 7.48 12.57 -10.51
C ARG A 77 8.32 12.22 -9.29
N ARG A 78 8.80 13.23 -8.55
CA ARG A 78 9.67 12.98 -7.38
C ARG A 78 8.86 12.30 -6.27
N ARG A 79 7.64 12.76 -6.01
CA ARG A 79 6.76 12.19 -4.99
C ARG A 79 6.37 10.75 -5.29
N ARG A 80 5.90 10.45 -6.52
CA ARG A 80 5.42 9.09 -6.85
C ARG A 80 6.54 8.06 -6.76
N TRP A 81 7.74 8.39 -7.24
CA TRP A 81 8.90 7.49 -7.16
C TRP A 81 9.49 7.40 -5.76
N ALA A 82 9.53 8.50 -4.99
CA ALA A 82 9.99 8.46 -3.61
C ALA A 82 9.09 7.55 -2.75
N LEU A 83 7.76 7.67 -2.89
CA LEU A 83 6.82 6.81 -2.19
C LEU A 83 6.91 5.35 -2.66
N ALA A 84 7.09 5.09 -3.96
CA ALA A 84 7.28 3.73 -4.44
C ALA A 84 8.56 3.09 -3.88
N ALA A 85 9.68 3.79 -3.87
CA ALA A 85 10.92 3.30 -3.29
C ALA A 85 10.79 3.05 -1.78
N ALA A 86 10.19 4.00 -1.07
CA ALA A 86 9.88 3.93 0.36
C ALA A 86 9.03 2.71 0.72
N THR A 87 7.87 2.55 0.07
CA THR A 87 6.95 1.43 0.30
C THR A 87 7.59 0.10 -0.09
N THR A 88 8.36 0.05 -1.17
CA THR A 88 9.05 -1.18 -1.59
C THR A 88 10.13 -1.58 -0.59
N ALA A 89 10.94 -0.63 -0.10
CA ALA A 89 11.96 -0.91 0.90
C ALA A 89 11.34 -1.43 2.21
N TRP A 90 10.22 -0.83 2.64
CA TRP A 90 9.46 -1.32 3.80
C TRP A 90 8.90 -2.73 3.56
N ALA A 91 8.29 -2.98 2.40
CA ALA A 91 7.74 -4.29 2.06
C ALA A 91 8.82 -5.38 2.03
N VAL A 92 9.98 -5.12 1.41
CA VAL A 92 11.11 -6.06 1.37
C VAL A 92 11.59 -6.39 2.79
N ARG A 93 11.64 -5.39 3.68
CA ARG A 93 12.01 -5.62 5.08
C ARG A 93 10.97 -6.48 5.81
N LEU A 94 9.68 -6.20 5.62
CA LEU A 94 8.62 -6.96 6.29
C LEU A 94 8.62 -8.43 5.82
N GLU A 95 8.74 -8.65 4.52
CA GLU A 95 8.75 -9.99 3.93
C GLU A 95 10.00 -10.80 4.29
N SER A 96 11.18 -10.17 4.38
CA SER A 96 12.40 -10.90 4.77
C SER A 96 12.33 -11.48 6.19
N LEU A 97 11.47 -10.91 7.04
CA LEU A 97 11.22 -11.40 8.40
C LEU A 97 10.03 -12.38 8.46
N MET A 98 9.05 -12.23 7.58
CA MET A 98 7.80 -13.00 7.61
C MET A 98 7.89 -14.29 6.78
N LEU A 99 8.49 -14.25 5.58
CA LEU A 99 8.58 -15.40 4.68
C LEU A 99 9.24 -16.64 5.30
N PRO A 100 10.34 -16.54 6.09
CA PRO A 100 10.93 -17.72 6.72
C PRO A 100 9.99 -18.42 7.69
N ARG A 101 9.10 -17.67 8.36
CA ARG A 101 8.12 -18.22 9.32
C ARG A 101 6.95 -18.86 8.61
N LEU A 102 6.48 -18.23 7.53
CA LEU A 102 5.36 -18.72 6.73
C LEU A 102 5.70 -20.04 6.03
N VAL A 103 6.93 -20.16 5.51
CA VAL A 103 7.43 -21.36 4.83
C VAL A 103 7.90 -22.44 5.84
N GLY A 104 8.33 -22.03 7.04
CA GLY A 104 8.85 -22.95 8.06
C GLY A 104 7.80 -23.63 8.96
N SER A 105 6.52 -23.27 8.84
CA SER A 105 5.40 -23.94 9.51
C SER A 105 4.56 -24.62 8.46
N ASP A 106 4.29 -25.92 8.59
CA ASP A 106 3.36 -26.67 7.73
C ASP A 106 1.91 -26.62 8.24
N GLU A 107 1.70 -26.16 9.47
CA GLU A 107 0.40 -26.06 10.11
C GLU A 107 -0.31 -24.75 9.75
N GLU A 108 -1.61 -24.82 9.45
CA GLU A 108 -2.48 -23.66 9.25
C GLU A 108 -2.71 -22.93 10.58
N ASP A 109 -2.71 -21.60 10.57
CA ASP A 109 -3.00 -20.79 11.77
C ASP A 109 -4.41 -21.13 12.30
N PRO A 110 -4.55 -21.58 13.57
CA PRO A 110 -5.83 -21.98 14.17
C PRO A 110 -6.93 -20.93 14.07
N ARG A 111 -6.56 -19.65 13.94
CA ARG A 111 -7.51 -18.54 13.74
C ARG A 111 -8.37 -18.73 12.49
N TYR A 112 -7.83 -19.32 11.42
CA TYR A 112 -8.57 -19.56 10.19
C TYR A 112 -9.44 -20.81 10.26
N THR A 113 -9.09 -21.81 11.07
CA THR A 113 -9.91 -23.01 11.24
C THR A 113 -11.21 -22.73 12.03
N GLU A 114 -11.19 -21.82 13.01
CA GLU A 114 -12.37 -21.51 13.84
C GLU A 114 -13.45 -20.70 13.11
N PHE A 115 -13.06 -19.82 12.19
CA PHE A 115 -14.01 -18.97 11.43
C PHE A 115 -14.84 -19.74 10.38
N LEU A 116 -14.58 -21.03 10.18
CA LEU A 116 -14.99 -21.76 8.97
C LEU A 116 -15.85 -23.01 9.23
N GLU A 117 -16.35 -23.21 10.45
CA GLU A 117 -17.37 -24.22 10.71
C GLU A 117 -18.63 -23.93 9.87
N GLY A 118 -18.81 -24.69 8.78
CA GLY A 118 -20.03 -24.68 7.95
C GLY A 118 -19.90 -24.22 6.49
N ASP A 119 -18.77 -23.63 6.08
CA ASP A 119 -18.52 -23.20 4.68
C ASP A 119 -17.56 -24.16 3.95
N SER A 120 -17.69 -24.29 2.62
CA SER A 120 -16.68 -25.04 1.85
C SER A 120 -15.33 -24.33 1.90
N THR A 121 -14.25 -25.10 2.04
CA THR A 121 -12.88 -24.58 2.23
C THR A 121 -12.45 -23.60 1.14
N ALA A 122 -12.95 -23.78 -0.08
CA ALA A 122 -12.71 -22.91 -1.23
C ALA A 122 -13.47 -21.58 -1.14
N THR A 123 -14.76 -21.60 -0.78
CA THR A 123 -15.58 -20.38 -0.64
C THR A 123 -15.06 -19.49 0.49
N ALA A 124 -14.73 -20.12 1.62
CA ALA A 124 -14.09 -19.50 2.76
C ALA A 124 -12.78 -18.77 2.39
N GLY A 125 -11.87 -19.49 1.73
CA GLY A 125 -10.60 -18.91 1.32
C GLY A 125 -10.79 -17.78 0.31
N LEU A 126 -11.67 -17.94 -0.68
CA LEU A 126 -11.95 -16.89 -1.64
C LEU A 126 -12.46 -15.60 -0.97
N LYS A 127 -13.34 -15.70 0.03
CA LYS A 127 -13.79 -14.54 0.82
C LYS A 127 -12.64 -13.81 1.50
N VAL A 128 -11.68 -14.55 2.08
CA VAL A 128 -10.47 -13.97 2.71
C VAL A 128 -9.66 -13.19 1.67
N PHE A 129 -9.27 -13.82 0.57
CA PHE A 129 -8.43 -13.18 -0.46
C PHE A 129 -9.10 -11.95 -1.09
N VAL A 130 -10.42 -12.00 -1.32
CA VAL A 130 -11.20 -10.85 -1.82
C VAL A 130 -11.21 -9.71 -0.80
N THR A 131 -11.47 -10.01 0.47
CA THR A 131 -11.49 -9.00 1.55
C THR A 131 -10.12 -8.35 1.71
N GLN A 132 -9.05 -9.15 1.69
CA GLN A 132 -7.67 -8.68 1.78
C GLN A 132 -7.30 -7.79 0.58
N GLY A 133 -7.68 -8.18 -0.64
CA GLY A 133 -7.48 -7.35 -1.84
C GLY A 133 -8.23 -6.01 -1.79
N LEU A 134 -9.48 -6.01 -1.35
CA LEU A 134 -10.25 -4.76 -1.17
C LEU A 134 -9.62 -3.86 -0.10
N ALA A 135 -9.20 -4.45 1.03
CA ALA A 135 -8.50 -3.72 2.08
C ALA A 135 -7.20 -3.09 1.56
N GLN A 136 -6.39 -3.82 0.78
CA GLN A 136 -5.18 -3.28 0.17
C GLN A 136 -5.45 -2.08 -0.74
N LEU A 137 -6.53 -2.12 -1.54
CA LEU A 137 -6.90 -0.99 -2.40
C LEU A 137 -7.29 0.24 -1.59
N VAL A 138 -8.01 0.06 -0.49
CA VAL A 138 -8.40 1.16 0.41
C VAL A 138 -7.18 1.72 1.13
N VAL A 139 -6.36 0.87 1.75
CA VAL A 139 -5.17 1.26 2.50
C VAL A 139 -4.14 1.95 1.60
N SER A 140 -4.02 1.52 0.34
CA SER A 140 -3.10 2.11 -0.63
C SER A 140 -3.64 3.38 -1.31
N ALA A 141 -4.88 3.81 -1.04
CA ALA A 141 -5.47 5.00 -1.66
C ALA A 141 -4.57 6.26 -1.58
N PRO A 142 -3.85 6.55 -0.47
CA PRO A 142 -2.92 7.68 -0.42
C PRO A 142 -1.78 7.58 -1.45
N LEU A 143 -1.26 6.37 -1.72
CA LEU A 143 -0.23 6.13 -2.75
C LEU A 143 -0.79 6.41 -4.14
N GLN A 144 -2.01 5.95 -4.41
CA GLN A 144 -2.71 6.17 -5.68
C GLN A 144 -2.96 7.66 -5.92
N VAL A 145 -3.45 8.38 -4.91
CA VAL A 145 -3.66 9.84 -4.97
C VAL A 145 -2.34 10.58 -5.15
N ALA A 146 -1.28 10.16 -4.47
CA ALA A 146 0.03 10.79 -4.58
C ALA A 146 0.64 10.60 -5.99
N ALA A 147 0.44 9.43 -6.59
CA ALA A 147 0.80 9.13 -7.98
C ALA A 147 -0.06 9.90 -8.99
N ALA A 148 -1.30 10.25 -8.61
CA ALA A 148 -2.26 10.88 -9.50
C ALA A 148 -2.29 12.42 -9.49
N SER A 149 -1.63 13.06 -8.51
CA SER A 149 -1.72 14.50 -8.29
C SER A 149 -0.36 15.20 -8.33
N THR A 150 -0.36 16.52 -8.45
CA THR A 150 0.86 17.35 -8.33
C THR A 150 1.15 17.69 -6.87
N LEU A 151 2.38 18.12 -6.57
CA LEU A 151 2.69 18.72 -5.28
C LEU A 151 2.02 20.10 -5.15
N PRO A 152 1.30 20.38 -4.04
CA PRO A 152 0.79 21.72 -3.78
C PRO A 152 1.94 22.72 -3.70
N ARG A 153 1.76 23.94 -4.25
CA ARG A 153 2.75 25.02 -4.11
C ARG A 153 2.77 25.65 -2.70
N THR A 154 1.82 25.27 -1.85
CA THR A 154 1.68 25.73 -0.46
C THR A 154 2.64 24.99 0.49
N SER A 155 2.61 25.34 1.78
CA SER A 155 3.37 24.66 2.85
C SER A 155 3.11 23.15 2.93
N ARG A 156 1.99 22.65 2.38
CA ARG A 156 1.67 21.21 2.31
C ARG A 156 2.72 20.39 1.55
N ARG A 157 3.58 21.00 0.73
CA ARG A 157 4.70 20.29 0.07
C ARG A 157 5.68 19.65 1.07
N TYR A 158 5.79 20.19 2.29
CA TYR A 158 6.67 19.67 3.33
C TYR A 158 6.15 18.37 3.98
N LEU A 159 4.88 18.00 3.75
CA LEU A 159 4.35 16.72 4.22
C LEU A 159 5.09 15.51 3.61
N LEU A 160 5.60 15.64 2.38
CA LEU A 160 6.39 14.57 1.77
C LEU A 160 7.70 14.29 2.52
N PRO A 161 8.63 15.25 2.68
CA PRO A 161 9.86 15.00 3.41
C PRO A 161 9.62 14.66 4.89
N VAL A 162 8.62 15.28 5.55
CA VAL A 162 8.25 14.93 6.93
C VAL A 162 7.74 13.48 7.02
N GLY A 163 6.85 13.07 6.11
CA GLY A 163 6.34 11.70 6.06
C GLY A 163 7.45 10.67 5.80
N LEU A 164 8.38 10.98 4.88
CA LEU A 164 9.55 10.14 4.62
C LEU A 164 10.46 10.03 5.85
N ALA A 165 10.65 11.13 6.60
CA ALA A 165 11.43 11.12 7.84
C ALA A 165 10.75 10.27 8.92
N VAL A 166 9.43 10.44 9.12
CA VAL A 166 8.65 9.61 10.06
C VAL A 166 8.75 8.13 9.69
N MET A 167 8.62 7.80 8.41
CA MET A 167 8.74 6.42 7.94
C MET A 167 10.14 5.84 8.17
N ALA A 168 11.19 6.62 7.91
CA ALA A 168 12.57 6.20 8.15
C ALA A 168 12.83 5.93 9.64
N ILE A 169 12.39 6.85 10.51
CA ILE A 169 12.47 6.69 11.97
C ILE A 169 11.70 5.44 12.41
N GLY A 170 10.46 5.27 11.94
CA GLY A 170 9.65 4.10 12.23
C GLY A 170 10.34 2.80 11.84
N THR A 171 10.95 2.76 10.65
CA THR A 171 11.71 1.59 10.16
C THR A 171 12.89 1.26 11.06
N VAL A 172 13.62 2.26 11.56
CA VAL A 172 14.74 2.07 12.50
C VAL A 172 14.24 1.53 13.83
N VAL A 173 13.18 2.13 14.38
CA VAL A 173 12.56 1.71 15.64
C VAL A 173 12.09 0.26 15.54
N GLU A 174 11.41 -0.09 14.45
CA GLU A 174 10.88 -1.43 14.21
C GLU A 174 12.02 -2.46 14.07
N ALA A 175 13.08 -2.13 13.33
CA ALA A 175 14.27 -2.98 13.22
C ALA A 175 14.97 -3.20 14.57
N LEU A 176 14.98 -2.19 15.44
CA LEU A 176 15.51 -2.32 16.80
C LEU A 176 14.61 -3.21 17.67
N ALA A 177 13.30 -3.02 17.61
CA ALA A 177 12.33 -3.81 18.35
C ALA A 177 12.37 -5.30 17.95
N ASP A 178 12.54 -5.62 16.66
CA ASP A 178 12.70 -7.00 16.20
C ASP A 178 13.97 -7.64 16.77
N ARG A 179 15.10 -6.94 16.76
CA ARG A 179 16.34 -7.43 17.38
C ARG A 179 16.19 -7.67 18.88
N GLN A 180 15.47 -6.78 19.57
CA GLN A 180 15.18 -6.95 21.00
C GLN A 180 14.31 -8.19 21.25
N LYS A 181 13.27 -8.38 20.45
CA LYS A 181 12.39 -9.57 20.52
C LYS A 181 13.17 -10.86 20.27
N ASP A 182 14.05 -10.89 19.27
CA ASP A 182 14.85 -12.07 18.95
C ASP A 182 15.85 -12.38 20.07
N ALA A 183 16.49 -11.36 20.66
CA ALA A 183 17.38 -11.53 21.80
C ALA A 183 16.64 -12.00 23.07
N PHE A 184 15.39 -11.56 23.27
CA PHE A 184 14.56 -12.02 24.38
C PHE A 184 14.16 -13.49 24.23
N LYS A 185 13.77 -13.92 23.03
CA LYS A 185 13.38 -15.32 22.74
C LYS A 185 14.53 -16.32 22.89
N GLN A 186 15.78 -15.86 22.88
CA GLN A 186 16.97 -16.69 23.06
C GLN A 186 17.39 -16.84 24.53
N ARG A 187 16.72 -16.16 25.47
CA ARG A 187 16.92 -16.30 26.91
C ARG A 187 15.87 -17.23 27.49
#